data_AF-A0A1A8HGP2-F1
#
_entry.id   AF-A0A1A8HGP2-F1
#
_cell.length_a   1.000
_cell.length_b   1.000
_cell.length_c   1.000
_cell.angle_alpha   90.00
_cell.angle_beta   90.00
_cell.angle_gamma   90.00
#
_symmetry.space_group_name_H-M   'P 1'
#
loop_
_entity.id
_entity.type
_entity.pdbx_description
1 polymer ?
#
loop_
_entity_poly.entity_id
_entity_poly.type
_entity_poly.pdbx_seq_one_letter_code
_entity_poly.pdbx_strand_id
1 'polypeptide(L)'
;FSSDLKDLLRNLLQVDLTKRFGNLRNGVNDIKGHKWFATTDWIAIYQKKVEAPFIPKCKGPGDTSNFDDYEEEEIRVSITEKCAKEFAEF
;
A
#
# COMPACT_ATOMS: atom_id res chain seq x y z
N PHE A 1 -11.49 0.47 -19.43
CA PHE A 1 -10.63 -0.57 -18.81
C PHE A 1 -10.38 -1.70 -19.79
N SER A 2 -9.14 -2.19 -19.90
CA SER A 2 -8.79 -3.38 -20.69
C SER A 2 -9.55 -4.61 -20.19
N SER A 3 -9.72 -5.62 -21.05
CA SER A 3 -10.34 -6.90 -20.69
C SER A 3 -9.63 -7.56 -19.50
N ASP A 4 -8.29 -7.57 -19.52
CA ASP A 4 -7.49 -8.18 -18.46
C ASP A 4 -7.67 -7.44 -17.12
N LEU A 5 -7.76 -6.10 -17.13
CA LEU A 5 -8.01 -5.34 -15.91
C LEU A 5 -9.40 -5.65 -15.34
N LYS A 6 -10.43 -5.70 -16.19
CA LYS A 6 -11.79 -6.06 -15.75
C LYS A 6 -11.84 -7.46 -15.16
N ASP A 7 -11.11 -8.42 -15.74
CA ASP A 7 -11.06 -9.79 -15.25
C ASP A 7 -10.37 -9.88 -13.89
N LEU A 8 -9.20 -9.25 -13.74
CA LEU A 8 -8.51 -9.15 -12.46
C LEU A 8 -9.42 -8.55 -11.37
N LEU A 9 -10.08 -7.43 -11.66
CA LEU A 9 -10.95 -6.76 -10.71
C LEU A 9 -12.14 -7.62 -10.29
N ARG A 10 -12.74 -8.41 -11.19
CA ARG A 10 -13.82 -9.34 -10.81
C ARG A 10 -13.35 -10.43 -9.85
N ASN A 11 -12.13 -10.93 -10.05
CA ASN A 11 -11.55 -11.96 -9.20
C ASN A 11 -11.04 -11.42 -7.84
N LEU A 12 -10.61 -10.16 -7.79
CA LEU A 12 -10.22 -9.48 -6.54
C LEU A 12 -11.43 -8.99 -5.74
N LEU A 13 -12.41 -8.37 -6.40
CA LEU A 13 -13.64 -7.86 -5.80
C LEU A 13 -14.76 -8.92 -5.79
N GLN A 14 -14.35 -10.19 -5.63
CA GLN A 14 -15.26 -11.31 -5.55
C GLN A 14 -15.97 -11.32 -4.19
N VAL A 15 -17.31 -11.40 -4.21
CA VAL A 15 -18.16 -11.42 -3.01
C VAL A 15 -17.92 -12.70 -2.21
N ASP A 16 -17.83 -13.84 -2.89
CA ASP A 16 -17.52 -15.13 -2.27
C ASP A 16 -16.02 -15.25 -1.96
N LEU A 17 -15.66 -15.19 -0.67
CA LEU A 17 -14.27 -15.27 -0.20
C LEU A 17 -13.54 -16.52 -0.69
N THR A 18 -14.27 -17.64 -0.87
CA THR A 18 -13.67 -18.91 -1.32
C THR A 18 -13.23 -18.89 -2.77
N LYS A 19 -13.66 -17.87 -3.53
CA LYS A 19 -13.34 -17.66 -4.96
C LYS A 19 -12.46 -16.43 -5.19
N ARG A 20 -12.14 -15.67 -4.14
CA ARG A 20 -11.36 -14.43 -4.26
C ARG A 20 -9.89 -14.74 -4.48
N PHE A 21 -9.28 -14.13 -5.49
CA PHE A 21 -7.83 -14.23 -5.71
C PHE A 21 -7.05 -13.75 -4.48
N GLY A 22 -5.95 -14.43 -4.19
CA GLY A 22 -5.21 -14.27 -2.93
C GLY A 22 -5.67 -15.20 -1.81
N ASN A 23 -6.88 -15.77 -1.89
CA ASN A 23 -7.44 -16.69 -0.90
C ASN A 23 -7.66 -18.12 -1.44
N LEU A 24 -7.30 -18.39 -2.69
CA LEU A 24 -7.34 -19.72 -3.29
C LEU A 24 -6.09 -20.53 -2.93
N ARG A 25 -6.03 -21.79 -3.39
CA ARG A 25 -4.89 -22.69 -3.15
C ARG A 25 -3.53 -22.12 -3.56
N ASN A 26 -3.47 -21.36 -4.66
CA ASN A 26 -2.21 -20.74 -5.12
C ASN A 26 -1.92 -19.40 -4.41
N GLY A 27 -2.83 -18.92 -3.57
CA GLY A 27 -2.70 -17.67 -2.83
C GLY A 27 -2.40 -16.47 -3.72
N VAL A 28 -1.32 -15.75 -3.40
CA VAL A 28 -0.90 -14.54 -4.15
C VAL A 28 -0.45 -14.84 -5.59
N ASN A 29 -0.10 -16.08 -5.90
CA ASN A 29 0.40 -16.42 -7.23
C ASN A 29 -0.68 -16.33 -8.32
N ASP A 30 -1.97 -16.48 -7.97
CA ASP A 30 -3.08 -16.22 -8.91
C ASP A 30 -3.13 -14.75 -9.33
N ILE A 31 -2.70 -13.83 -8.46
CA ILE A 31 -2.60 -12.39 -8.76
C ILE A 31 -1.34 -12.13 -9.58
N LYS A 32 -0.18 -12.61 -9.11
CA LYS A 32 1.11 -12.36 -9.79
C LYS A 32 1.20 -12.94 -11.19
N GLY A 33 0.54 -14.08 -11.42
CA GLY A 33 0.48 -14.77 -12.71
C GLY A 33 -0.67 -14.31 -13.61
N HIS A 34 -1.52 -13.39 -13.18
CA HIS A 34 -2.64 -12.90 -13.99
C HIS A 34 -2.14 -12.13 -15.22
N LYS A 35 -2.84 -12.26 -16.37
CA LYS A 35 -2.44 -11.65 -17.66
C LYS A 35 -2.20 -10.13 -17.59
N TRP A 36 -2.96 -9.44 -16.74
CA TRP A 36 -2.77 -8.00 -16.51
C TRP A 36 -1.37 -7.64 -15.99
N PHE A 37 -0.73 -8.55 -15.25
CA PHE A 37 0.64 -8.40 -14.74
C PHE A 37 1.70 -9.10 -15.61
N ALA A 38 1.37 -9.54 -16.84
CA ALA A 38 2.29 -10.30 -17.68
C ALA A 38 3.60 -9.56 -18.00
N THR A 39 3.60 -8.23 -18.00
CA THR A 39 4.78 -7.38 -18.23
C THR A 39 5.49 -6.97 -16.94
N THR A 40 5.01 -7.43 -15.78
CA THR A 40 5.56 -7.05 -14.46
C THR A 40 6.71 -7.96 -14.07
N ASP A 41 7.93 -7.41 -14.04
CA ASP A 41 9.07 -8.09 -13.40
C ASP A 41 9.02 -7.86 -11.88
N TRP A 42 8.50 -8.85 -11.16
CA TRP A 42 8.36 -8.81 -9.71
C TRP A 42 9.70 -8.68 -8.97
N ILE A 43 10.79 -9.22 -9.52
CA ILE A 43 12.12 -9.16 -8.90
C ILE A 43 12.72 -7.76 -9.09
N ALA A 44 12.63 -7.21 -10.30
CA ALA A 44 13.11 -5.86 -10.58
C ALA A 44 12.34 -4.80 -9.78
N ILE A 45 11.02 -4.95 -9.63
CA ILE A 45 10.20 -4.08 -8.78
C ILE A 45 10.66 -4.16 -7.31
N TYR A 46 10.83 -5.38 -6.77
CA TYR A 46 11.31 -5.57 -5.39
C TYR A 46 12.70 -4.93 -5.18
N GLN A 47 13.60 -5.07 -6.15
CA GLN A 47 14.94 -4.50 -6.12
C GLN A 47 14.99 -3.00 -6.45
N LYS A 48 13.84 -2.35 -6.70
CA LYS A 48 13.73 -0.93 -7.09
C LYS A 48 14.54 -0.59 -8.36
N LYS A 49 14.60 -1.52 -9.31
CA LYS A 49 15.33 -1.37 -10.58
C LYS A 49 14.47 -0.87 -11.74
N VAL A 50 13.15 -0.89 -11.59
CA VAL A 50 12.22 -0.34 -12.58
C VAL A 50 12.12 1.17 -12.37
N GLU A 51 12.28 1.94 -13.43
CA GLU A 51 12.07 3.39 -13.40
C GLU A 51 10.61 3.69 -13.07
N ALA A 52 10.38 4.55 -12.07
CA ALA A 52 9.04 4.95 -11.70
C ALA A 52 8.43 5.85 -12.80
N PRO A 53 7.13 5.72 -13.11
CA PRO A 53 6.48 6.58 -14.11
C PRO A 53 6.41 8.06 -13.69
N PHE A 54 6.62 8.34 -12.41
CA PHE A 54 6.62 9.69 -11.85
C PHE A 54 7.60 9.77 -10.69
N ILE A 55 8.42 10.82 -10.69
CA ILE A 55 9.31 11.19 -9.59
C ILE A 55 8.80 12.53 -9.03
N PRO A 56 8.36 12.59 -7.76
CA PRO A 56 7.87 13.83 -7.17
C PRO A 56 8.99 14.87 -7.06
N LYS A 57 8.65 16.14 -7.24
CA LYS A 57 9.58 17.24 -7.02
C LYS A 57 9.81 17.39 -5.53
N CYS A 58 11.07 17.37 -5.12
CA CYS A 58 11.49 17.55 -3.73
C CYS A 58 12.79 18.34 -3.75
N LYS A 59 12.85 19.42 -2.94
CA LYS A 59 14.00 20.32 -2.86
C LYS A 59 15.05 19.85 -1.86
N GLY A 60 14.71 18.90 -0.98
CA GLY A 60 15.64 18.34 0.00
C GLY A 60 14.94 17.58 1.12
N PRO A 61 15.69 17.03 2.09
CA PRO A 61 15.16 16.13 3.12
C PRO A 61 14.08 16.72 4.04
N GLY A 62 14.00 18.05 4.15
CA GLY A 62 12.99 18.74 4.97
C GLY A 62 11.90 19.44 4.15
N ASP A 63 11.80 19.18 2.84
CA ASP A 63 10.79 19.81 1.99
C ASP A 63 9.39 19.22 2.24
N THR A 64 8.48 20.05 2.74
CA THR A 64 7.09 19.68 3.02
C THR A 64 6.13 20.05 1.89
N SER A 65 6.60 20.52 0.73
CA SER A 65 5.72 21.08 -0.32
C SER A 65 4.76 20.08 -1.00
N ASN A 66 4.90 18.78 -0.75
CA ASN A 66 3.97 17.75 -1.25
C ASN A 66 2.92 17.37 -0.20
N PHE A 67 2.89 18.06 0.94
CA PHE A 67 1.90 17.92 2.01
C PHE A 67 1.06 19.20 2.07
N ASP A 68 -0.16 19.06 2.59
CA ASP A 68 -1.03 20.20 2.88
C ASP A 68 -0.61 20.87 4.20
N ASP A 69 -0.93 22.15 4.36
CA ASP A 69 -0.74 22.88 5.61
C ASP A 69 -1.90 22.59 6.58
N TYR A 70 -1.56 22.31 7.84
CA TYR A 70 -2.51 22.09 8.93
C TYR A 70 -2.28 23.09 10.07
N GLU A 71 -3.29 23.28 10.94
CA GLU A 71 -3.12 24.10 12.13
C GLU A 71 -2.15 23.42 13.11
N GLU A 72 -1.16 24.19 13.58
CA GLU A 72 -0.14 23.71 14.50
C GLU A 72 -0.68 23.69 15.94
N GLU A 73 -0.70 22.51 16.56
CA GLU A 73 -1.12 22.31 17.95
C GLU A 73 0.08 21.99 18.87
N GLU A 74 0.04 22.46 20.12
CA GLU A 74 1.07 22.14 21.10
C GLU A 74 1.01 20.66 21.53
N ILE A 75 2.15 19.98 21.49
CA ILE A 75 2.28 18.62 22.03
C ILE A 75 2.30 18.69 23.56
N ARG A 76 1.12 18.54 24.18
CA ARG A 76 0.96 18.56 25.64
C ARG A 76 1.21 17.20 26.28
N VAL A 77 2.28 17.09 27.08
CA VAL A 77 2.54 15.93 27.93
C VAL A 77 1.90 16.13 29.31
N SER A 78 1.11 15.15 29.75
CA SER A 78 0.48 15.17 31.08
C SER A 78 1.51 14.94 32.19
N ILE A 79 1.36 15.65 33.32
CA ILE A 79 2.21 15.45 34.51
C ILE A 79 1.96 14.10 35.21
N THR A 80 0.81 13.48 34.96
CA THR A 80 0.50 12.13 35.45
C THR A 80 0.52 11.15 34.29
N GLU A 81 1.02 9.95 34.53
CA GLU A 81 0.87 8.82 33.61
C GLU A 81 -0.61 8.57 33.29
N LYS A 82 -0.92 8.39 32.00
CA LYS A 82 -2.28 8.12 31.51
C LYS A 82 -2.29 6.74 30.86
N CYS A 83 -3.32 5.96 31.16
CA CYS A 83 -3.61 4.70 30.47
C CYS A 83 -2.44 3.67 30.51
N ALA A 84 -1.66 3.66 31.59
CA ALA A 84 -0.46 2.83 31.72
C ALA A 84 -0.72 1.34 31.53
N LYS A 85 -1.88 0.85 32.01
CA LYS A 85 -2.25 -0.57 31.91
C LYS A 85 -2.64 -0.93 30.49
N GLU A 86 -3.34 -0.04 29.80
CA GLU A 86 -3.81 -0.20 28.43
C GLU A 86 -2.65 -0.18 27.43
N PHE A 87 -1.59 0.58 27.72
CA PHE A 87 -0.40 0.70 26.88
C PHE A 87 0.83 -0.03 27.44
N ALA A 88 0.65 -1.02 28.32
CA ALA A 88 1.75 -1.71 28.99
C ALA A 88 2.70 -2.46 28.04
N GLU A 89 2.24 -2.83 26.85
CA GLU A 89 2.99 -3.56 25.83
C GLU A 89 3.08 -2.78 24.50
N PHE A 90 2.77 -1.48 24.51
CA PHE A 90 2.92 -0.64 23.32
C PHE A 90 4.39 -0.48 22.92
#